data_AF-A0A822DQC5-F1
#
_entry.id   AF-A0A822DQC5-F1
#
_cell.length_a   1.000
_cell.length_b   1.000
_cell.length_c   1.000
_cell.angle_alpha   90.00
_cell.angle_beta   90.00
_cell.angle_gamma   90.00
#
_symmetry.space_group_name_H-M   'P 1'
#
loop_
_entity.id
_entity.type
_entity.pdbx_description
1 polymer ?
#
loop_
_entity_poly.entity_id
_entity_poly.type
_entity_poly.pdbx_seq_one_letter_code
_entity_poly.pdbx_strand_id
1 'polypeptide(L)'
;LQIFASADTAYVLAYSVIMLTTDLHSVNVKQKITKQQYIKMNRGINESRDLPEEFLSKIYDEIKNEEIKLKVTTTTTTKRGTKENIINDKQRELLFNIQMKDVELIARDLMANVGTVSEEFTIAKHLEHVRPMFQKAWSPCLAAFSVNLQDSDHIDLTNLCLIGISYAIRIACIFHMELERNAFIQALSRFTLLTATSQVMEIKAKNVECLKILISVAQTDGNYLGEAWYDILKCISQLELAQLFGVNANKARLPVSNHHHHHHHQVNIPTNSTSTTFSLPFDNLFHTEKGQLNKRLQSIQGQIQETSSQSIVVSVDRIFSGSARLDGDAIVAFVRSLCHVSMDELYSNPPRMFSLLKVVEISYYNMGRIRLQWSRIWEIVGEHFNKAACHPLQDVSFFAVDSLRQLSMKFLEKGEFPNFRFQKEFLKPFEIIMKKNSSSTIRDMVVRCITHFVDAQAKNIRSGWKNIFSVFQMAASDTDVQIVELAFQTCTLIVGVVFDRYFASILDSFQDAVKCLSEFACNVSFPDTSMEAIRLIRQCAKYVAEKPQVFREHAGEDLINVSEEDRIWVKGWFPILFELSCIISRCKLDVRT
;
A
#
# COMPACT_ATOMS: atom_id res chain seq x y z
N LEU A 1 46.26 38.53 -20.73
CA LEU A 1 46.75 37.62 -21.79
C LEU A 1 45.77 36.45 -21.89
N GLN A 2 44.91 36.45 -22.92
CA GLN A 2 43.96 35.36 -23.20
C GLN A 2 44.75 34.19 -23.80
N ILE A 3 45.06 33.17 -22.99
CA ILE A 3 45.76 31.95 -23.43
C ILE A 3 44.85 31.08 -24.31
N PHE A 4 43.54 31.12 -24.06
CA PHE A 4 42.52 30.39 -24.82
C PHE A 4 41.84 31.31 -25.83
N ALA A 5 41.80 30.88 -27.09
CA ALA A 5 41.09 31.58 -28.17
C ALA A 5 39.57 31.40 -28.06
N SER A 6 39.11 30.25 -27.56
CA SER A 6 37.68 29.97 -27.32
C SER A 6 37.46 29.10 -26.07
N ALA A 7 36.20 29.05 -25.60
CA ALA A 7 35.81 28.17 -24.50
C ALA A 7 35.99 26.68 -24.86
N ASP A 8 35.82 26.32 -26.14
CA ASP A 8 35.99 24.95 -26.63
C ASP A 8 37.44 24.46 -26.43
N THR A 9 38.44 25.33 -26.61
CA THR A 9 39.84 24.99 -26.32
C THR A 9 40.04 24.59 -24.86
N ALA A 10 39.38 25.29 -23.93
CA ALA A 10 39.47 24.97 -22.50
C ALA A 10 38.78 23.63 -22.17
N TYR A 11 37.65 23.33 -22.80
CA TYR A 11 36.96 22.04 -22.63
C TYR A 11 37.80 20.87 -23.17
N VAL A 12 38.35 21.00 -24.37
CA VAL A 12 39.19 19.95 -24.98
C VAL A 12 40.45 19.72 -24.15
N LEU A 13 41.09 20.79 -23.65
CA LEU A 13 42.24 20.69 -22.75
C LEU A 13 41.86 20.03 -21.41
N ALA A 14 40.70 20.34 -20.83
CA ALA A 14 40.25 19.71 -19.60
C ALA A 14 40.05 18.19 -19.77
N TYR A 15 39.50 17.75 -20.90
CA TYR A 15 39.40 16.33 -21.23
C TYR A 15 40.77 15.67 -21.39
N SER A 16 41.72 16.34 -22.07
CA SER A 16 43.07 15.80 -22.24
C SER A 16 43.82 15.71 -20.91
N VAL A 17 43.58 16.63 -19.97
CA VAL A 17 44.08 16.60 -18.59
C VAL A 17 43.53 15.41 -17.80
N ILE A 18 42.21 15.18 -17.83
CA ILE A 18 41.58 14.02 -17.16
C ILE A 18 42.10 12.69 -17.71
N MET A 19 42.25 12.61 -19.04
CA MET A 19 42.82 11.46 -19.71
C MET A 19 44.27 11.24 -19.30
N LEU A 20 45.08 12.32 -19.22
CA LEU A 20 46.47 12.24 -18.77
C LEU A 20 46.59 11.80 -17.31
N THR A 21 45.73 12.27 -16.41
CA THR A 21 45.69 11.81 -15.01
C THR A 21 45.40 10.31 -14.95
N THR A 22 44.39 9.84 -15.69
CA THR A 22 44.04 8.42 -15.75
C THR A 22 45.18 7.59 -16.34
N ASP A 23 45.80 8.08 -17.42
CA ASP A 23 46.92 7.40 -18.08
C ASP A 23 48.13 7.26 -17.16
N LEU A 24 48.58 8.36 -16.53
CA LEU A 24 49.79 8.39 -15.69
C LEU A 24 49.62 7.59 -14.40
N HIS A 25 48.47 7.68 -13.72
CA HIS A 25 48.27 7.10 -12.38
C HIS A 25 47.54 5.76 -12.34
N SER A 26 46.86 5.34 -13.41
CA SER A 26 46.21 4.02 -13.44
C SER A 26 47.21 2.87 -13.55
N VAL A 27 47.15 1.90 -12.62
CA VAL A 27 47.97 0.68 -12.65
C VAL A 27 47.71 -0.23 -13.86
N ASN A 28 46.59 -0.04 -14.56
CA ASN A 28 46.19 -0.87 -15.70
C ASN A 28 46.84 -0.44 -17.03
N VAL A 29 47.42 0.76 -17.08
CA VAL A 29 48.06 1.29 -18.29
C VAL A 29 49.55 0.94 -18.26
N LYS A 30 49.98 0.03 -19.16
CA LYS A 30 51.38 -0.44 -19.22
C LYS A 30 52.32 0.52 -19.96
N GLN A 31 51.80 1.27 -20.94
CA GLN A 31 52.57 2.25 -21.70
C GLN A 31 51.98 3.63 -21.45
N LYS A 32 52.73 4.46 -20.73
CA LYS A 32 52.30 5.80 -20.30
C LYS A 32 52.60 6.83 -21.38
N ILE A 33 51.72 7.80 -21.55
CA ILE A 33 51.90 8.95 -22.44
C ILE A 33 53.11 9.74 -21.95
N THR A 34 54.10 9.95 -22.84
CA THR A 34 55.26 10.80 -22.57
C THR A 34 54.90 12.28 -22.74
N LYS A 35 55.68 13.18 -22.12
CA LYS A 35 55.49 14.63 -22.23
C LYS A 35 55.41 15.11 -23.68
N GLN A 36 56.31 14.62 -24.55
CA GLN A 36 56.32 15.00 -25.98
C GLN A 36 55.08 14.48 -26.72
N GLN A 37 54.59 13.29 -26.39
CA GLN A 37 53.36 12.76 -26.95
C GLN A 37 52.14 13.57 -26.49
N TYR A 38 52.10 13.99 -25.22
CA TYR A 38 51.03 14.83 -24.70
C TYR A 38 50.97 16.21 -25.40
N ILE A 39 52.13 16.84 -25.63
CA ILE A 39 52.21 18.11 -26.38
C ILE A 39 51.75 17.91 -27.83
N LYS A 40 52.21 16.85 -28.50
CA LYS A 40 51.82 16.54 -29.89
C LYS A 40 50.32 16.26 -30.02
N MET A 41 49.74 15.57 -29.04
CA MET A 41 48.32 15.22 -29.01
C MET A 41 47.41 16.44 -28.86
N ASN A 42 47.90 17.51 -28.24
CA ASN A 42 47.16 18.76 -28.03
C ASN A 42 47.52 19.84 -29.07
N ARG A 43 48.12 19.48 -30.22
CA ARG A 43 48.37 20.43 -31.32
C ARG A 43 47.07 20.80 -32.04
N GLY A 44 46.94 22.06 -32.42
CA GLY A 44 45.82 22.61 -33.18
C GLY A 44 44.53 22.84 -32.38
N ILE A 45 44.52 22.59 -31.07
CA ILE A 45 43.29 22.67 -30.25
C ILE A 45 42.84 24.11 -29.92
N ASN A 46 43.69 25.11 -30.20
CA ASN A 46 43.42 26.53 -29.96
C ASN A 46 42.94 27.23 -31.23
N GLU A 47 41.80 26.80 -31.79
CA GLU A 47 41.27 27.26 -33.08
C GLU A 47 42.29 27.11 -34.23
N SER A 48 42.77 25.88 -34.46
CA SER A 48 43.79 25.56 -35.47
C SER A 48 45.19 26.13 -35.18
N ARG A 49 45.39 26.74 -34.00
CA ARG A 49 46.71 27.09 -33.45
C ARG A 49 47.09 26.17 -32.30
N ASP A 50 48.37 26.15 -31.97
CA ASP A 50 48.91 25.40 -30.84
C ASP A 50 48.83 26.21 -29.54
N LEU A 51 48.61 25.53 -28.42
CA LEU A 51 48.89 26.10 -27.11
C LEU A 51 50.41 26.16 -26.87
N PRO A 52 50.92 27.10 -26.06
CA PRO A 52 52.36 27.18 -25.78
C PRO A 52 52.90 25.86 -25.23
N GLU A 53 54.01 25.36 -25.79
CA GLU A 53 54.59 24.07 -25.38
C GLU A 53 55.03 24.07 -23.90
N GLU A 54 55.48 25.22 -23.39
CA GLU A 54 55.82 25.38 -21.96
C GLU A 54 54.60 25.23 -21.05
N PHE A 55 53.43 25.71 -21.48
CA PHE A 55 52.19 25.61 -20.72
C PHE A 55 51.72 24.16 -20.61
N LEU A 56 51.72 23.41 -21.72
CA LEU A 56 51.39 21.99 -21.74
C LEU A 56 52.44 21.13 -21.00
N SER A 57 53.72 21.52 -21.08
CA SER A 57 54.80 20.86 -20.34
C SER A 57 54.61 20.97 -18.83
N LYS A 58 54.22 22.16 -18.36
CA LYS A 58 53.97 22.42 -16.94
C LYS A 58 52.78 21.60 -16.42
N ILE A 59 51.68 21.55 -17.17
CA ILE A 59 50.50 20.72 -16.84
C ILE A 59 50.90 19.24 -16.73
N TYR A 60 51.72 18.74 -17.67
CA TYR A 60 52.18 17.35 -17.63
C TYR A 60 53.03 17.05 -16.39
N ASP A 61 53.97 17.93 -16.04
CA ASP A 61 54.83 17.75 -14.88
C ASP A 61 54.04 17.81 -13.56
N GLU A 62 53.09 18.74 -13.45
CA GLU A 62 52.20 18.86 -12.29
C GLU A 62 51.36 17.59 -12.11
N ILE A 63 50.68 17.12 -13.15
CA ILE A 63 49.85 15.91 -13.07
C ILE A 63 50.71 14.68 -12.79
N LYS A 64 51.92 14.58 -13.36
CA LYS A 64 52.82 13.45 -13.09
C LYS A 64 53.23 13.38 -11.61
N ASN A 65 53.45 14.53 -10.99
CA ASN A 65 53.89 14.61 -9.60
C ASN A 65 52.71 14.52 -8.61
N GLU A 66 51.54 15.06 -8.97
CA GLU A 66 50.36 15.11 -8.10
C GLU A 66 49.10 14.65 -8.85
N GLU A 67 48.54 13.52 -8.42
CA GLU A 67 47.30 12.99 -8.99
C GLU A 67 46.10 13.87 -8.62
N ILE A 68 45.26 14.20 -9.61
CA ILE A 68 43.99 14.89 -9.37
C ILE A 68 43.03 13.92 -8.66
N LYS A 69 42.93 14.06 -7.33
CA LYS A 69 41.97 13.30 -6.52
C LYS A 69 40.59 13.94 -6.62
N LEU A 70 39.65 13.24 -7.26
CA LEU A 70 38.24 13.60 -7.21
C LEU A 70 37.71 13.40 -5.79
N LYS A 71 37.50 14.50 -5.05
CA LYS A 71 36.59 14.48 -3.89
C LYS A 71 35.19 14.22 -4.42
N VAL A 72 34.68 13.01 -4.22
CA VAL A 72 33.27 12.68 -4.51
C VAL A 72 32.40 13.54 -3.61
N THR A 73 32.02 14.70 -4.10
CA THR A 73 31.03 15.56 -3.47
C THR A 73 29.69 14.99 -3.87
N THR A 74 29.13 14.09 -3.05
CA THR A 74 27.82 13.49 -3.31
C THR A 74 26.70 14.48 -2.97
N THR A 75 26.63 15.57 -3.72
CA THR A 75 25.42 16.37 -3.90
C THR A 75 24.84 16.04 -5.27
N THR A 76 23.87 15.12 -5.25
CA THR A 76 22.86 14.78 -6.26
C THR A 76 22.89 15.46 -7.63
N THR A 77 23.06 14.66 -8.69
CA THR A 77 22.12 14.65 -9.84
C THR A 77 22.11 13.25 -10.47
N THR A 78 21.07 12.48 -10.16
CA THR A 78 20.73 11.22 -10.82
C THR A 78 20.24 11.54 -12.24
N LYS A 79 21.09 11.33 -13.26
CA LYS A 79 20.57 11.10 -14.61
C LYS A 79 20.11 9.65 -14.69
N ARG A 80 18.79 9.50 -14.85
CA ARG A 80 18.07 8.24 -15.08
C ARG A 80 18.72 7.41 -16.18
N GLY A 81 19.13 6.20 -15.83
CA GLY A 81 19.29 5.07 -16.73
C GLY A 81 18.45 3.91 -16.20
N THR A 82 17.43 3.53 -16.94
CA THR A 82 16.46 2.46 -16.66
C THR A 82 17.15 1.11 -16.54
N LYS A 83 17.40 0.65 -15.29
CA LYS A 83 17.34 -0.76 -14.88
C LYS A 83 16.93 -0.82 -13.41
N GLU A 84 15.74 -1.31 -13.15
CA GLU A 84 15.28 -1.71 -11.82
C GLU A 84 16.17 -2.85 -11.32
N ASN A 85 17.21 -2.52 -10.55
CA ASN A 85 17.84 -3.49 -9.69
C ASN A 85 17.13 -3.42 -8.34
N ILE A 86 16.32 -4.45 -8.06
CA ILE A 86 15.75 -4.72 -6.75
C ILE A 86 16.94 -4.94 -5.80
N ILE A 87 17.31 -3.91 -5.03
CA ILE A 87 18.35 -4.01 -4.01
C ILE A 87 17.78 -4.84 -2.86
N ASN A 88 18.37 -6.01 -2.62
CA ASN A 88 17.99 -6.92 -1.55
C ASN A 88 18.24 -6.27 -0.17
N ASP A 89 17.41 -6.56 0.84
CA ASP A 89 17.47 -5.89 2.16
C ASP A 89 18.85 -5.99 2.85
N LYS A 90 19.55 -7.11 2.68
CA LYS A 90 20.94 -7.28 3.16
C LYS A 90 21.94 -6.34 2.50
N GLN A 91 21.71 -6.00 1.24
CA GLN A 91 22.59 -5.12 0.48
C GLN A 91 22.34 -3.65 0.88
N ARG A 92 21.11 -3.29 1.24
CA ARG A 92 20.78 -2.02 1.91
C ARG A 92 21.41 -1.89 3.30
N GLU A 93 21.44 -2.98 4.06
CA GLU A 93 22.07 -3.02 5.40
C GLU A 93 23.58 -2.76 5.31
N LEU A 94 24.27 -3.45 4.40
CA LEU A 94 25.71 -3.25 4.18
C LEU A 94 26.02 -1.83 3.71
N LEU A 95 25.27 -1.31 2.73
CA LEU A 95 25.45 0.04 2.21
C LEU A 95 25.25 1.10 3.29
N PHE A 96 24.24 0.93 4.15
CA PHE A 96 24.02 1.83 5.27
C PHE A 96 25.15 1.77 6.31
N ASN A 97 25.62 0.57 6.68
CA ASN A 97 26.71 0.45 7.66
C ASN A 97 28.02 1.04 7.15
N ILE A 98 28.30 0.91 5.84
CA ILE A 98 29.44 1.57 5.20
C ILE A 98 29.25 3.09 5.19
N GLN A 99 28.07 3.57 4.79
CA GLN A 99 27.73 5.00 4.81
C GLN A 99 27.85 5.60 6.21
N MET A 100 27.43 4.89 7.26
CA MET A 100 27.55 5.36 8.64
C MET A 100 29.00 5.51 9.08
N LYS A 101 29.90 4.59 8.70
CA LYS A 101 31.33 4.69 9.01
C LYS A 101 32.01 5.84 8.26
N ASP A 102 31.65 6.07 7.01
CA ASP A 102 32.20 7.19 6.23
C ASP A 102 31.73 8.54 6.79
N VAL A 103 30.45 8.63 7.16
CA VAL A 103 29.89 9.82 7.81
C VAL A 103 30.49 10.03 9.21
N GLU A 104 30.80 8.97 9.95
CA GLU A 104 31.49 9.04 11.24
C GLU A 104 32.90 9.65 11.10
N LEU A 105 33.67 9.20 10.10
CA LEU A 105 34.98 9.76 9.78
C LEU A 105 34.88 11.26 9.43
N ILE A 106 33.90 11.62 8.60
CA ILE A 106 33.63 13.02 8.26
C ILE A 106 33.24 13.83 9.50
N ALA A 107 32.38 13.29 10.38
CA ALA A 107 31.95 13.96 11.61
C ALA A 107 33.13 14.18 12.57
N ARG A 108 34.00 13.17 12.72
CA ARG A 108 35.18 13.24 13.58
C ARG A 108 36.21 14.24 13.04
N ASP A 109 36.42 14.28 11.73
CA ASP A 109 37.32 15.24 11.08
C ASP A 109 36.77 16.67 11.16
N LEU A 110 35.46 16.86 10.95
CA LEU A 110 34.81 18.16 11.20
C LEU A 110 34.97 18.61 12.64
N MET A 111 34.70 17.74 13.63
CA MET A 111 34.82 18.08 15.04
C MET A 111 36.27 18.35 15.48
N ALA A 112 37.25 17.63 14.91
CA ALA A 112 38.67 17.85 15.17
C ALA A 112 39.17 19.20 14.61
N ASN A 113 38.61 19.64 13.47
CA ASN A 113 38.99 20.89 12.80
C ASN A 113 38.24 22.14 13.34
N VAL A 114 37.20 21.97 14.18
CA VAL A 114 36.44 23.09 14.79
C VAL A 114 37.23 23.81 15.90
N GLY A 115 38.30 23.20 16.42
CA GLY A 115 39.12 23.81 17.48
C GLY A 115 40.04 24.96 17.03
N THR A 116 40.20 25.22 15.73
CA THR A 116 41.26 26.12 15.21
C THR A 116 40.79 27.23 14.29
N VAL A 117 39.49 27.36 14.03
CA VAL A 117 38.94 28.41 13.14
C VAL A 117 38.11 29.40 13.95
N SER A 118 38.68 30.56 14.24
CA SER A 118 37.96 31.71 14.80
C SER A 118 37.14 32.38 13.70
N GLU A 119 36.03 31.77 13.32
CA GLU A 119 35.03 32.39 12.44
C GLU A 119 34.01 33.20 13.26
N GLU A 120 33.64 34.39 12.78
CA GLU A 120 32.59 35.20 13.39
C GLU A 120 31.22 34.53 13.18
N PHE A 121 30.65 33.99 14.24
CA PHE A 121 29.31 33.39 14.20
C PHE A 121 28.22 34.46 14.22
N THR A 122 27.33 34.45 13.23
CA THR A 122 26.11 35.27 13.23
C THR A 122 24.92 34.48 13.76
N ILE A 123 24.15 35.06 14.67
CA ILE A 123 22.93 34.46 15.22
C ILE A 123 21.82 34.48 14.14
N ALA A 124 21.27 33.31 13.83
CA ALA A 124 20.14 33.17 12.93
C ALA A 124 18.86 33.80 13.53
N LYS A 125 18.25 34.75 12.82
CA LYS A 125 17.04 35.47 13.26
C LYS A 125 15.72 34.98 12.63
N HIS A 126 15.80 34.22 11.54
CA HIS A 126 14.64 33.72 10.79
C HIS A 126 14.60 32.19 10.76
N LEU A 127 13.39 31.64 10.77
CA LEU A 127 13.12 30.19 10.71
C LEU A 127 13.69 29.55 9.44
N GLU A 128 13.77 30.30 8.35
CA GLU A 128 14.25 29.82 7.05
C GLU A 128 15.70 29.36 7.06
N HIS A 129 16.52 29.84 8.01
CA HIS A 129 17.91 29.40 8.15
C HIS A 129 18.04 27.97 8.70
N VAL A 130 17.01 27.46 9.39
CA VAL A 130 17.08 26.15 10.05
C VAL A 130 17.21 25.02 9.02
N ARG A 131 16.47 25.09 7.92
CA ARG A 131 16.53 24.08 6.84
C ARG A 131 17.94 23.92 6.25
N PRO A 132 18.60 24.95 5.71
CA PRO A 132 19.95 24.82 5.14
C PRO A 132 21.01 24.47 6.19
N MET A 133 20.88 24.95 7.43
CA MET A 133 21.78 24.57 8.52
C MET A 133 21.65 23.07 8.83
N PHE A 134 20.42 22.58 8.97
CA PHE A 134 20.16 21.18 9.25
C PHE A 134 20.55 20.27 8.08
N GLN A 135 20.38 20.71 6.82
CA GLN A 135 20.87 20.01 5.62
C GLN A 135 22.37 19.69 5.67
N LYS A 136 23.17 20.50 6.37
CA LYS A 136 24.60 20.24 6.56
C LYS A 136 24.89 19.40 7.81
N ALA A 137 24.11 19.58 8.87
CA ALA A 137 24.38 18.95 10.17
C ALA A 137 23.77 17.53 10.32
N TRP A 138 22.68 17.22 9.62
CA TRP A 138 21.86 16.04 9.91
C TRP A 138 22.63 14.71 9.79
N SER A 139 23.51 14.58 8.80
CA SER A 139 24.23 13.34 8.53
C SER A 139 25.27 13.04 9.64
N PRO A 140 26.16 13.97 10.00
CA PRO A 140 27.00 13.83 11.20
C PRO A 140 26.21 13.56 12.49
N CYS A 141 25.08 14.24 12.69
CA CYS A 141 24.20 13.99 13.85
C CYS A 141 23.66 12.55 13.84
N LEU A 142 23.18 12.06 12.70
CA LEU A 142 22.66 10.71 12.56
C LEU A 142 23.73 9.66 12.89
N ALA A 143 24.95 9.82 12.38
CA ALA A 143 26.05 8.91 12.69
C ALA A 143 26.41 8.95 14.18
N ALA A 144 26.56 10.15 14.76
CA ALA A 144 26.89 10.30 16.17
C ALA A 144 25.84 9.65 17.07
N PHE A 145 24.53 9.87 16.81
CA PHE A 145 23.48 9.24 17.60
C PHE A 145 23.43 7.73 17.39
N SER A 146 23.57 7.25 16.15
CA SER A 146 23.48 5.82 15.83
C SER A 146 24.62 5.01 16.43
N VAL A 147 25.86 5.50 16.35
CA VAL A 147 27.04 4.82 16.92
C VAL A 147 26.92 4.73 18.45
N ASN A 148 26.58 5.84 19.11
CA ASN A 148 26.42 5.84 20.56
C ASN A 148 25.24 4.95 21.01
N LEU A 149 24.15 4.91 20.24
CA LEU A 149 23.01 4.04 20.53
C LEU A 149 23.35 2.55 20.34
N GLN A 150 24.23 2.22 19.40
CA GLN A 150 24.70 0.86 19.16
C GLN A 150 25.68 0.40 20.25
N ASP A 151 26.75 1.15 20.47
CA ASP A 151 27.93 0.71 21.23
C ASP A 151 27.86 1.05 22.72
N SER A 152 27.03 2.03 23.13
CA SER A 152 26.88 2.39 24.54
C SER A 152 25.76 1.59 25.23
N ASP A 153 26.00 1.28 26.51
CA ASP A 153 25.00 0.77 27.46
C ASP A 153 24.66 1.80 28.55
N HIS A 154 25.17 3.04 28.45
CA HIS A 154 24.84 4.12 29.38
C HIS A 154 23.43 4.68 29.11
N ILE A 155 22.58 4.67 30.13
CA ILE A 155 21.16 5.08 30.05
C ILE A 155 21.04 6.56 29.67
N ASP A 156 21.79 7.46 30.30
CA ASP A 156 21.70 8.90 30.02
C ASP A 156 22.14 9.26 28.60
N LEU A 157 23.23 8.64 28.13
CA LEU A 157 23.71 8.85 26.76
C LEU A 157 22.72 8.30 25.73
N THR A 158 22.13 7.13 26.01
CA THR A 158 21.05 6.55 25.20
C THR A 158 19.86 7.51 25.10
N ASN A 159 19.40 8.05 26.24
CA ASN A 159 18.30 9.00 26.29
C ASN A 159 18.59 10.28 25.50
N LEU A 160 19.80 10.84 25.62
CA LEU A 160 20.23 12.00 24.84
C LEU A 160 20.23 11.73 23.34
N CYS A 161 20.71 10.55 22.91
CA CYS A 161 20.69 10.16 21.50
C CYS A 161 19.24 10.02 20.98
N LEU A 162 18.35 9.40 21.74
CA LEU A 162 16.95 9.24 21.38
C LEU A 162 16.20 10.58 21.29
N ILE A 163 16.44 11.50 22.24
CA ILE A 163 15.90 12.87 22.20
C ILE A 163 16.45 13.61 20.97
N GLY A 164 17.74 13.49 20.71
CA GLY A 164 18.39 14.09 19.54
C GLY A 164 17.78 13.61 18.22
N ILE A 165 17.56 12.30 18.08
CA ILE A 165 16.90 11.73 16.91
C ILE A 165 15.44 12.21 16.81
N SER A 166 14.69 12.26 17.92
CA SER A 166 13.30 12.74 17.93
C SER A 166 13.20 14.19 17.44
N TYR A 167 14.06 15.08 17.91
CA TYR A 167 14.10 16.47 17.44
C TYR A 167 14.56 16.59 15.99
N ALA A 168 15.53 15.78 15.56
CA ALA A 168 15.97 15.72 14.17
C ALA A 168 14.82 15.33 13.22
N ILE A 169 14.02 14.34 13.60
CA ILE A 169 12.81 13.95 12.86
C ILE A 169 11.80 15.11 12.85
N ARG A 170 11.55 15.76 13.99
CA ARG A 170 10.60 16.87 14.06
C ARG A 170 11.01 18.04 13.15
N ILE A 171 12.29 18.40 13.13
CA ILE A 171 12.82 19.42 12.20
C ILE A 171 12.59 18.98 10.76
N ALA A 172 12.96 17.73 10.43
CA ALA A 172 12.80 17.23 9.07
C ALA A 172 11.32 17.19 8.63
N CYS A 173 10.39 16.88 9.52
CA CYS A 173 8.95 16.94 9.29
C CYS A 173 8.46 18.37 9.01
N ILE A 174 8.82 19.33 9.86
CA ILE A 174 8.38 20.75 9.74
C ILE A 174 8.87 21.37 8.42
N PHE A 175 10.08 21.04 7.99
CA PHE A 175 10.69 21.60 6.77
C PHE A 175 10.53 20.72 5.52
N HIS A 176 9.70 19.67 5.59
CA HIS A 176 9.45 18.74 4.49
C HIS A 176 10.74 18.16 3.87
N MET A 177 11.68 17.77 4.74
CA MET A 177 12.98 17.19 4.39
C MET A 177 12.88 15.66 4.36
N GLU A 178 12.38 15.12 3.26
CA GLU A 178 11.97 13.71 3.16
C GLU A 178 13.14 12.72 3.34
N LEU A 179 14.29 13.02 2.75
CA LEU A 179 15.47 12.13 2.81
C LEU A 179 15.96 12.01 4.25
N GLU A 180 16.10 13.14 4.93
CA GLU A 180 16.57 13.24 6.30
C GLU A 180 15.57 12.57 7.26
N ARG A 181 14.28 12.89 7.12
CA ARG A 181 13.20 12.29 7.90
C ARG A 181 13.22 10.77 7.79
N ASN A 182 13.25 10.25 6.55
CA ASN A 182 13.23 8.81 6.30
C ASN A 182 14.49 8.13 6.85
N ALA A 183 15.66 8.76 6.75
CA ALA A 183 16.91 8.21 7.29
C ALA A 183 16.88 8.05 8.82
N PHE A 184 16.43 9.07 9.56
CA PHE A 184 16.30 8.97 11.03
C PHE A 184 15.25 7.94 11.45
N ILE A 185 14.11 7.86 10.77
CA ILE A 185 13.06 6.88 11.08
C ILE A 185 13.54 5.45 10.79
N GLN A 186 14.24 5.23 9.67
CA GLN A 186 14.82 3.93 9.34
C GLN A 186 15.90 3.52 10.35
N ALA A 187 16.72 4.45 10.83
CA ALA A 187 17.69 4.18 11.88
C ALA A 187 16.98 3.72 13.17
N LEU A 188 15.99 4.47 13.66
CA LEU A 188 15.20 4.06 14.83
C LEU A 188 14.52 2.71 14.63
N SER A 189 13.90 2.48 13.46
CA SER A 189 13.25 1.21 13.11
C SER A 189 14.21 0.04 13.23
N ARG A 190 15.46 0.18 12.75
CA ARG A 190 16.49 -0.84 12.89
C ARG A 190 16.90 -1.06 14.33
N PHE A 191 17.06 0.01 15.12
CA PHE A 191 17.41 -0.11 16.55
C PHE A 191 16.32 -0.74 17.41
N THR A 192 15.07 -0.83 16.94
CA THR A 192 14.07 -1.66 17.63
C THR A 192 14.42 -3.16 17.61
N LEU A 193 15.27 -3.60 16.68
CA LEU A 193 15.64 -5.01 16.41
C LEU A 193 14.46 -5.92 16.03
N LEU A 194 13.24 -5.40 15.90
CA LEU A 194 12.05 -6.17 15.56
C LEU A 194 12.02 -6.61 14.10
N THR A 195 12.71 -5.89 13.21
CA THR A 195 12.76 -6.13 11.77
C THR A 195 14.00 -6.92 11.32
N ALA A 196 14.92 -7.25 12.24
CA ALA A 196 16.20 -7.88 11.93
C ALA A 196 16.03 -9.37 11.59
N THR A 197 16.34 -9.76 10.35
CA THR A 197 16.19 -11.16 9.87
C THR A 197 17.40 -12.05 10.21
N SER A 198 18.54 -11.46 10.59
CA SER A 198 19.85 -12.11 10.42
C SER A 198 20.46 -12.70 11.70
N GLN A 199 20.19 -12.15 12.89
CA GLN A 199 20.78 -12.64 14.15
C GLN A 199 19.78 -12.43 15.29
N VAL A 200 19.64 -13.44 16.15
CA VAL A 200 18.88 -13.33 17.41
C VAL A 200 19.68 -12.45 18.34
N MET A 201 19.53 -11.14 18.19
CA MET A 201 20.08 -10.17 19.13
C MET A 201 19.12 -10.05 20.33
N GLU A 202 19.69 -10.00 21.53
CA GLU A 202 18.91 -9.79 22.75
C GLU A 202 18.29 -8.39 22.74
N ILE A 203 16.97 -8.31 22.92
CA ILE A 203 16.26 -7.03 22.99
C ILE A 203 16.57 -6.42 24.36
N LYS A 204 17.28 -5.29 24.36
CA LYS A 204 17.59 -4.49 25.55
C LYS A 204 16.54 -3.40 25.76
N ALA A 205 16.46 -2.84 26.97
CA ALA A 205 15.56 -1.71 27.31
C ALA A 205 15.66 -0.53 26.32
N LYS A 206 16.86 -0.22 25.81
CA LYS A 206 17.07 0.84 24.80
C LYS A 206 16.27 0.63 23.50
N ASN A 207 16.04 -0.62 23.10
CA ASN A 207 15.29 -0.96 21.89
C ASN A 207 13.78 -0.71 22.09
N VAL A 208 13.28 -0.91 23.31
CA VAL A 208 11.90 -0.58 23.70
C VAL A 208 11.70 0.93 23.72
N GLU A 209 12.68 1.69 24.20
CA GLU A 209 12.65 3.16 24.13
C GLU A 209 12.67 3.69 22.69
N CYS A 210 13.44 3.06 21.78
CA CYS A 210 13.38 3.39 20.34
C CYS A 210 11.96 3.23 19.78
N LEU A 211 11.27 2.15 20.15
CA LEU A 211 9.89 1.89 19.74
C LEU A 211 8.92 2.94 20.31
N LYS A 212 9.07 3.32 21.59
CA LYS A 212 8.25 4.38 22.20
C LYS A 212 8.42 5.71 21.48
N ILE A 213 9.64 6.07 21.09
CA ILE A 213 9.91 7.27 20.29
C ILE A 213 9.25 7.17 18.91
N LEU A 214 9.36 6.05 18.21
CA LEU A 214 8.67 5.85 16.91
C LEU A 214 7.15 6.01 17.02
N ILE A 215 6.54 5.43 18.05
CA ILE A 215 5.10 5.55 18.31
C ILE A 215 4.74 7.00 18.65
N SER A 216 5.56 7.68 19.45
CA SER A 216 5.35 9.09 19.78
C SER A 216 5.41 9.97 18.52
N VAL A 217 6.41 9.78 17.66
CA VAL A 217 6.55 10.46 16.37
C VAL A 217 5.33 10.19 15.47
N ALA A 218 4.86 8.94 15.39
CA ALA A 218 3.66 8.59 14.63
C ALA A 218 2.42 9.37 15.09
N GLN A 219 2.30 9.64 16.39
CA GLN A 219 1.18 10.39 16.96
C GLN A 219 1.31 11.90 16.79
N THR A 220 2.51 12.48 16.90
CA THR A 220 2.74 13.93 16.86
C THR A 220 2.97 14.48 15.45
N ASP A 221 3.58 13.68 14.58
CA ASP A 221 4.10 14.09 13.28
C ASP A 221 3.43 13.36 12.10
N GLY A 222 2.35 12.61 12.37
CA GLY A 222 1.71 11.72 11.39
C GLY A 222 1.37 12.33 10.03
N ASN A 223 1.06 13.63 9.98
CA ASN A 223 0.78 14.36 8.73
C ASN A 223 2.00 14.54 7.83
N TYR A 224 3.21 14.47 8.40
CA TYR A 224 4.46 14.79 7.71
C TYR A 224 5.32 13.57 7.40
N LEU A 225 4.87 12.35 7.76
CA LEU A 225 5.69 11.14 7.64
C LEU A 225 5.79 10.60 6.21
N GLY A 226 4.76 10.80 5.38
CA GLY A 226 4.75 10.30 4.00
C GLY A 226 5.06 8.81 3.94
N GLU A 227 6.03 8.41 3.11
CA GLU A 227 6.42 6.99 2.93
C GLU A 227 7.04 6.36 4.19
N ALA A 228 7.55 7.16 5.14
CA ALA A 228 8.14 6.65 6.38
C ALA A 228 7.12 5.93 7.29
N TRP A 229 5.82 6.07 7.01
CA TRP A 229 4.78 5.24 7.62
C TRP A 229 5.04 3.74 7.44
N TYR A 230 5.67 3.32 6.34
CA TYR A 230 5.96 1.90 6.11
C TYR A 230 6.88 1.33 7.20
N ASP A 231 7.99 2.00 7.51
CA ASP A 231 8.96 1.54 8.50
C ASP A 231 8.34 1.45 9.90
N ILE A 232 7.50 2.43 10.26
CA ILE A 232 6.79 2.47 11.55
C ILE A 232 5.75 1.33 11.64
N LEU A 233 4.90 1.18 10.62
CA LEU A 233 3.86 0.15 10.60
C LEU A 233 4.46 -1.26 10.54
N LYS A 234 5.60 -1.43 9.86
CA LYS A 234 6.36 -2.68 9.87
C LYS A 234 6.88 -3.02 11.26
N CYS A 235 7.42 -2.04 12.00
CA CYS A 235 7.79 -2.25 13.41
C CYS A 235 6.59 -2.66 14.27
N ILE A 236 5.44 -2.02 14.09
CA ILE A 236 4.19 -2.35 14.83
C ILE A 236 3.73 -3.78 14.51
N SER A 237 3.77 -4.18 13.24
CA SER A 237 3.45 -5.55 12.80
C SER A 237 4.37 -6.59 13.44
N GLN A 238 5.67 -6.32 13.53
CA GLN A 238 6.63 -7.23 14.16
C GLN A 238 6.53 -7.25 15.68
N LEU A 239 6.14 -6.12 16.29
CA LEU A 239 5.82 -6.06 17.72
C LEU A 239 4.66 -6.98 18.07
N GLU A 240 3.57 -6.93 17.30
CA GLU A 240 2.41 -7.80 17.51
C GLU A 240 2.80 -9.28 17.39
N LEU A 241 3.64 -9.61 16.40
CA LEU A 241 4.18 -10.96 16.26
C LEU A 241 4.91 -11.41 17.52
N ALA A 242 5.79 -10.57 18.05
CA ALA A 242 6.57 -10.87 19.25
C ALA A 242 5.66 -11.07 20.49
N GLN A 243 4.59 -10.27 20.62
CA GLN A 243 3.63 -10.36 21.73
C GLN A 243 2.80 -11.66 21.70
N LEU A 244 2.36 -12.11 20.52
CA LEU A 244 1.62 -13.38 20.36
C LEU A 244 2.39 -14.59 20.92
N PHE A 245 3.71 -14.62 20.75
CA PHE A 245 4.55 -15.70 21.29
C PHE A 245 4.81 -15.56 22.79
N GLY A 246 4.90 -14.33 23.32
CA GLY A 246 5.04 -14.07 24.75
C GLY A 246 3.83 -14.52 25.58
N VAL A 247 2.61 -14.34 25.06
CA VAL A 247 1.36 -14.72 25.74
C VAL A 247 1.11 -16.25 25.67
N ASN A 248 1.44 -16.91 24.56
CA ASN A 248 1.19 -18.34 24.37
C ASN A 248 2.17 -19.26 25.15
N ALA A 249 3.33 -18.75 25.58
CA ALA A 249 4.21 -19.48 26.48
C ALA A 249 3.61 -19.68 27.89
N ASN A 250 2.75 -18.75 28.34
CA ASN A 250 2.16 -18.79 29.69
C ASN A 250 0.96 -19.73 29.79
N LYS A 251 0.25 -20.01 28.67
CA LYS A 251 -0.85 -20.99 28.63
C LYS A 251 -0.38 -22.44 28.47
N ALA A 252 0.89 -22.69 28.13
CA ALA A 252 1.45 -24.03 27.97
C ALA A 252 1.82 -24.73 29.30
N ARG A 253 1.51 -24.12 30.46
CA ARG A 253 1.84 -24.65 31.81
C ARG A 253 0.63 -25.07 32.65
N LEU A 254 -0.47 -25.50 32.02
CA LEU A 254 -1.59 -26.14 32.73
C LEU A 254 -1.67 -27.62 32.34
N PRO A 255 -1.75 -28.56 33.31
CA PRO A 255 -1.79 -29.98 33.02
C PRO A 255 -3.10 -30.36 32.33
N VAL A 256 -2.99 -31.05 31.21
CA VAL A 256 -4.08 -31.65 30.45
C VAL A 256 -4.72 -32.76 31.30
N SER A 257 -5.98 -32.58 31.70
CA SER A 257 -6.85 -33.69 32.09
C SER A 257 -7.84 -33.95 30.95
N ASN A 258 -7.74 -35.16 30.41
CA ASN A 258 -8.60 -35.74 29.37
C ASN A 258 -10.09 -35.63 29.71
N HIS A 259 -10.91 -35.15 28.77
CA HIS A 259 -12.19 -35.80 28.46
C HIS A 259 -12.63 -35.54 27.02
N HIS A 260 -13.09 -36.63 26.39
CA HIS A 260 -13.65 -36.74 25.04
C HIS A 260 -15.01 -36.01 24.91
N HIS A 261 -15.34 -35.51 23.71
CA HIS A 261 -16.63 -35.72 22.98
C HIS A 261 -16.71 -34.84 21.71
N HIS A 262 -16.94 -35.44 20.53
CA HIS A 262 -18.22 -35.64 19.83
C HIS A 262 -18.90 -34.37 19.26
N HIS A 263 -19.09 -34.38 17.94
CA HIS A 263 -19.91 -33.47 17.14
C HIS A 263 -21.33 -33.29 17.69
N HIS A 264 -21.83 -32.03 17.74
CA HIS A 264 -23.17 -31.67 17.24
C HIS A 264 -23.36 -30.13 17.15
N HIS A 265 -23.99 -29.70 16.05
CA HIS A 265 -24.55 -28.36 15.84
C HIS A 265 -25.66 -28.03 16.84
N GLN A 266 -25.69 -26.79 17.35
CA GLN A 266 -26.93 -26.00 17.46
C GLN A 266 -26.65 -24.52 17.74
N VAL A 267 -27.32 -23.67 16.96
CA VAL A 267 -27.39 -22.21 17.06
C VAL A 267 -28.33 -21.87 18.20
N ASN A 268 -27.92 -21.00 19.13
CA ASN A 268 -28.84 -20.30 20.01
C ASN A 268 -28.36 -18.88 20.31
N ILE A 269 -29.19 -17.90 19.95
CA ILE A 269 -29.01 -16.47 20.20
C ILE A 269 -29.68 -16.14 21.54
N PRO A 270 -29.03 -15.31 22.39
CA PRO A 270 -29.81 -14.40 23.21
C PRO A 270 -29.37 -12.94 23.02
N THR A 271 -30.40 -12.11 22.86
CA THR A 271 -30.42 -10.66 22.85
C THR A 271 -30.08 -10.08 24.22
N ASN A 272 -29.17 -9.10 24.29
CA ASN A 272 -29.43 -7.80 24.94
C ASN A 272 -28.26 -6.82 24.79
N SER A 273 -28.63 -5.57 24.55
CA SER A 273 -27.84 -4.38 24.25
C SER A 273 -27.04 -3.82 25.42
N THR A 274 -25.78 -3.46 25.19
CA THR A 274 -25.19 -2.09 25.33
C THR A 274 -23.66 -2.19 25.25
N SER A 275 -23.01 -1.22 24.58
CA SER A 275 -21.58 -1.14 24.20
C SER A 275 -21.22 -1.89 22.90
N THR A 276 -21.25 -1.19 21.76
CA THR A 276 -20.80 -1.71 20.46
C THR A 276 -19.27 -1.76 20.39
N THR A 277 -18.68 -2.73 21.08
CA THR A 277 -17.33 -3.21 20.79
C THR A 277 -17.48 -4.20 19.63
N PHE A 278 -16.86 -3.89 18.48
CA PHE A 278 -16.81 -4.82 17.35
C PHE A 278 -16.02 -6.06 17.78
N SER A 279 -16.70 -7.14 18.17
CA SER A 279 -16.10 -8.46 18.34
C SER A 279 -16.21 -9.20 17.00
N LEU A 280 -15.08 -9.36 16.31
CA LEU A 280 -15.00 -10.25 15.15
C LEU A 280 -14.99 -11.71 15.66
N PRO A 281 -15.75 -12.65 15.07
CA PRO A 281 -15.91 -14.01 15.61
C PRO A 281 -14.71 -14.96 15.42
N PHE A 282 -13.48 -14.47 15.29
CA PHE A 282 -12.34 -15.24 14.74
C PHE A 282 -11.23 -15.61 15.74
N ASP A 283 -11.43 -15.42 17.04
CA ASP A 283 -10.41 -15.73 18.06
C ASP A 283 -9.98 -17.22 18.13
N ASN A 284 -10.68 -18.13 17.46
CA ASN A 284 -10.47 -19.58 17.59
C ASN A 284 -9.83 -20.30 16.39
N LEU A 285 -9.38 -19.61 15.33
CA LEU A 285 -8.88 -20.30 14.12
C LEU A 285 -7.36 -20.60 14.09
N PHE A 286 -6.60 -20.31 15.15
CA PHE A 286 -5.13 -20.41 15.13
C PHE A 286 -4.61 -21.69 15.82
N HIS A 287 -4.55 -22.80 15.08
CA HIS A 287 -3.82 -24.01 15.49
C HIS A 287 -2.61 -24.32 14.58
N THR A 288 -1.45 -23.80 15.01
CA THR A 288 -0.07 -24.35 15.03
C THR A 288 0.43 -25.37 13.98
N GLU A 289 1.53 -24.99 13.30
CA GLU A 289 2.69 -25.87 13.07
C GLU A 289 3.91 -25.38 13.88
N LYS A 290 4.45 -26.27 14.73
CA LYS A 290 5.29 -25.98 15.91
C LYS A 290 6.81 -26.26 15.75
N GLY A 291 7.31 -26.49 14.54
CA GLY A 291 8.60 -27.17 14.35
C GLY A 291 9.87 -26.31 14.45
N GLN A 292 9.98 -25.24 13.66
CA GLN A 292 11.29 -24.62 13.37
C GLN A 292 11.46 -23.17 13.84
N LEU A 293 10.37 -22.43 14.09
CA LEU A 293 10.43 -21.05 14.62
C LEU A 293 10.66 -20.99 16.16
N ASN A 294 10.45 -22.12 16.84
CA ASN A 294 10.47 -22.23 18.31
C ASN A 294 11.86 -21.98 18.95
N LYS A 295 12.97 -22.24 18.23
CA LYS A 295 14.32 -21.96 18.75
C LYS A 295 14.71 -20.48 18.66
N ARG A 296 14.08 -19.71 17.76
CA ARG A 296 14.38 -18.29 17.54
C ARG A 296 13.76 -17.36 18.58
N LEU A 297 12.66 -17.81 19.21
CA LEU A 297 11.79 -16.98 20.05
C LEU A 297 11.81 -17.37 21.54
N GLN A 298 12.37 -18.53 21.89
CA GLN A 298 12.54 -18.96 23.29
C GLN A 298 13.57 -18.14 24.08
N SER A 299 14.54 -17.48 23.42
CA SER A 299 15.52 -16.62 24.08
C SER A 299 14.98 -15.23 24.44
N ILE A 300 13.74 -14.90 24.08
CA ILE A 300 13.16 -13.55 24.25
C ILE A 300 12.42 -13.40 25.60
N GLN A 301 12.41 -14.44 26.45
CA GLN A 301 11.50 -14.57 27.60
C GLN A 301 11.76 -13.69 28.84
N GLY A 302 12.82 -12.87 28.88
CA GLY A 302 13.18 -12.09 30.08
C GLY A 302 12.65 -10.64 30.12
N GLN A 303 12.62 -9.94 28.98
CA GLN A 303 12.33 -8.49 28.91
C GLN A 303 11.14 -8.11 28.00
N ILE A 304 10.46 -9.09 27.37
CA ILE A 304 9.21 -8.84 26.61
C ILE A 304 8.09 -8.26 27.50
N GLN A 305 8.15 -8.44 28.81
CA GLN A 305 7.07 -8.02 29.71
C GLN A 305 6.84 -6.49 29.65
N GLU A 306 7.89 -5.69 29.45
CA GLU A 306 7.78 -4.23 29.26
C GLU A 306 7.28 -3.85 27.86
N THR A 307 7.53 -4.65 26.83
CA THR A 307 7.03 -4.37 25.47
C THR A 307 5.58 -4.84 25.28
N SER A 308 5.12 -5.79 26.11
CA SER A 308 3.71 -6.13 26.32
C SER A 308 2.98 -5.19 27.30
N SER A 309 3.62 -4.10 27.73
CA SER A 309 2.98 -3.11 28.60
C SER A 309 1.70 -2.59 27.94
N GLN A 310 0.60 -2.59 28.69
CA GLN A 310 -0.69 -2.05 28.25
C GLN A 310 -0.56 -0.64 27.64
N SER A 311 0.39 0.17 28.13
CA SER A 311 0.67 1.52 27.61
C SER A 311 1.12 1.53 26.14
N ILE A 312 1.94 0.57 25.70
CA ILE A 312 2.41 0.47 24.31
C ILE A 312 1.27 0.03 23.41
N VAL A 313 0.51 -0.99 23.83
CA VAL A 313 -0.67 -1.48 23.08
C VAL A 313 -1.69 -0.36 22.87
N VAL A 314 -2.04 0.36 23.94
CA VAL A 314 -2.95 1.52 23.87
C VAL A 314 -2.41 2.61 22.96
N SER A 315 -1.09 2.83 22.97
CA SER A 315 -0.46 3.85 22.10
C SER A 315 -0.46 3.44 20.63
N VAL A 316 -0.31 2.15 20.34
CA VAL A 316 -0.46 1.59 18.98
C VAL A 316 -1.89 1.71 18.50
N ASP A 317 -2.89 1.35 19.31
CA ASP A 317 -4.30 1.51 18.95
C ASP A 317 -4.69 2.98 18.72
N ARG A 318 -4.04 3.90 19.44
CA ARG A 318 -4.20 5.34 19.23
C ARG A 318 -3.70 5.81 17.85
N ILE A 319 -2.72 5.13 17.25
CA ILE A 319 -2.28 5.43 15.88
C ILE A 319 -3.40 5.10 14.89
N PHE A 320 -3.97 3.89 14.96
CA PHE A 320 -5.02 3.45 14.03
C PHE A 320 -6.33 4.23 14.22
N SER A 321 -6.79 4.40 15.46
CA SER A 321 -7.97 5.25 15.76
C SER A 321 -7.71 6.73 15.47
N GLY A 322 -6.46 7.17 15.56
CA GLY A 322 -6.01 8.52 15.20
C GLY A 322 -5.96 8.79 13.69
N SER A 323 -6.06 7.76 12.84
CA SER A 323 -6.03 7.90 11.38
C SER A 323 -7.10 8.86 10.84
N ALA A 324 -8.24 8.97 11.52
CA ALA A 324 -9.31 9.92 11.18
C ALA A 324 -8.90 11.41 11.33
N ARG A 325 -7.85 11.71 12.10
CA ARG A 325 -7.31 13.07 12.30
C ARG A 325 -6.23 13.45 11.29
N LEU A 326 -5.71 12.48 10.53
CA LEU A 326 -4.73 12.78 9.49
C LEU A 326 -5.35 13.65 8.40
N ASP A 327 -4.55 14.50 7.76
CA ASP A 327 -5.01 15.25 6.59
C ASP A 327 -5.22 14.34 5.36
N GLY A 328 -5.67 14.92 4.25
CA GLY A 328 -6.06 14.18 3.05
C GLY A 328 -4.92 13.47 2.33
N ASP A 329 -3.70 14.00 2.35
CA ASP A 329 -2.55 13.37 1.69
C ASP A 329 -1.84 12.40 2.63
N ALA A 330 -1.76 12.74 3.92
CA ALA A 330 -1.17 11.91 4.95
C ALA A 330 -1.94 10.60 5.15
N ILE A 331 -3.29 10.62 5.15
CA ILE A 331 -4.08 9.39 5.27
C ILE A 331 -3.87 8.46 4.08
N VAL A 332 -3.69 9.01 2.87
CA VAL A 332 -3.43 8.22 1.67
C VAL A 332 -2.05 7.55 1.76
N ALA A 333 -1.03 8.26 2.25
CA ALA A 333 0.29 7.67 2.51
C ALA A 333 0.21 6.57 3.59
N PHE A 334 -0.48 6.84 4.70
CA PHE A 334 -0.70 5.88 5.77
C PHE A 334 -1.36 4.58 5.28
N VAL A 335 -2.47 4.69 4.54
CA VAL A 335 -3.22 3.56 3.98
C VAL A 335 -2.34 2.76 3.02
N ARG A 336 -1.59 3.42 2.14
CA ARG A 336 -0.67 2.76 1.20
C ARG A 336 0.38 1.93 1.94
N SER A 337 1.02 2.53 2.93
CA SER A 337 2.02 1.85 3.75
C SER A 337 1.42 0.68 4.52
N LEU A 338 0.22 0.82 5.08
CA LEU A 338 -0.46 -0.26 5.80
C LEU A 338 -0.83 -1.44 4.88
N CYS A 339 -1.37 -1.17 3.70
CA CYS A 339 -1.66 -2.21 2.70
C CYS A 339 -0.39 -2.92 2.25
N HIS A 340 0.72 -2.21 2.11
CA HIS A 340 2.01 -2.82 1.79
C HIS A 340 2.50 -3.77 2.90
N VAL A 341 2.48 -3.33 4.16
CA VAL A 341 2.81 -4.19 5.32
C VAL A 341 1.85 -5.39 5.40
N SER A 342 0.57 -5.18 5.14
CA SER A 342 -0.41 -6.27 5.10
C SER A 342 -0.09 -7.29 4.00
N MET A 343 0.35 -6.88 2.81
CA MET A 343 0.76 -7.83 1.79
C MET A 343 1.99 -8.65 2.22
N ASP A 344 2.99 -8.00 2.84
CA ASP A 344 4.15 -8.69 3.39
C ASP A 344 3.74 -9.76 4.43
N GLU A 345 2.73 -9.48 5.25
CA GLU A 345 2.16 -10.41 6.22
C GLU A 345 1.35 -11.57 5.61
N LEU A 346 0.57 -11.31 4.57
CA LEU A 346 -0.26 -12.34 3.93
C LEU A 346 0.60 -13.41 3.23
N TYR A 347 1.76 -13.00 2.70
CA TYR A 347 2.70 -13.90 2.03
C TYR A 347 3.82 -14.40 2.96
N SER A 348 3.78 -14.04 4.26
CA SER A 348 4.70 -14.64 5.24
C SER A 348 4.31 -16.10 5.50
N ASN A 349 5.24 -16.87 6.06
CA ASN A 349 4.98 -18.26 6.45
C ASN A 349 5.21 -18.45 7.96
N PRO A 350 4.14 -18.65 8.77
CA PRO A 350 2.72 -18.67 8.37
C PRO A 350 2.18 -17.27 7.99
N PRO A 351 1.11 -17.18 7.19
CA PRO A 351 0.42 -15.93 6.89
C PRO A 351 -0.12 -15.27 8.15
N ARG A 352 -0.12 -13.94 8.19
CA ARG A 352 -0.68 -13.16 9.29
C ARG A 352 -1.71 -12.16 8.78
N MET A 353 -2.76 -11.97 9.56
CA MET A 353 -3.93 -11.16 9.18
C MET A 353 -4.01 -9.83 9.95
N PHE A 354 -3.04 -9.54 10.82
CA PHE A 354 -3.07 -8.39 11.72
C PHE A 354 -3.25 -7.07 10.97
N SER A 355 -2.40 -6.78 9.98
CA SER A 355 -2.49 -5.54 9.23
C SER A 355 -3.71 -5.51 8.32
N LEU A 356 -4.18 -6.66 7.80
CA LEU A 356 -5.43 -6.71 7.04
C LEU A 356 -6.63 -6.36 7.93
N LEU A 357 -6.66 -6.86 9.16
CA LEU A 357 -7.65 -6.45 10.16
C LEU A 357 -7.60 -4.94 10.41
N LYS A 358 -6.39 -4.37 10.57
CA LYS A 358 -6.24 -2.92 10.73
C LYS A 358 -6.68 -2.13 9.50
N VAL A 359 -6.50 -2.65 8.27
CA VAL A 359 -7.07 -2.05 7.05
C VAL A 359 -8.61 -1.94 7.14
N VAL A 360 -9.29 -2.97 7.68
CA VAL A 360 -10.75 -2.93 7.90
C VAL A 360 -11.12 -1.84 8.90
N GLU A 361 -10.45 -1.79 10.06
CA GLU A 361 -10.71 -0.81 11.11
C GLU A 361 -10.54 0.64 10.59
N ILE A 362 -9.42 0.92 9.92
CA ILE A 362 -9.18 2.28 9.41
C ILE A 362 -10.14 2.65 8.28
N SER A 363 -10.59 1.67 7.48
CA SER A 363 -11.60 1.90 6.46
C SER A 363 -12.90 2.38 7.11
N TYR A 364 -13.29 1.78 8.23
CA TYR A 364 -14.45 2.22 9.00
C TYR A 364 -14.28 3.64 9.56
N TYR A 365 -13.15 3.94 10.22
CA TYR A 365 -12.89 5.25 10.81
C TYR A 365 -12.85 6.40 9.79
N ASN A 366 -12.41 6.12 8.55
CA ASN A 366 -12.20 7.13 7.53
C ASN A 366 -13.33 7.21 6.50
N MET A 367 -14.35 6.34 6.57
CA MET A 367 -15.50 6.33 5.65
C MET A 367 -16.36 7.60 5.72
N GLY A 368 -16.20 8.43 6.74
CA GLY A 368 -16.88 9.72 6.89
C GLY A 368 -16.17 10.91 6.24
N ARG A 369 -14.98 10.71 5.66
CA ARG A 369 -14.20 11.79 5.04
C ARG A 369 -14.88 12.37 3.79
N ILE A 370 -14.40 13.53 3.38
CA ILE A 370 -14.80 14.12 2.10
C ILE A 370 -14.53 13.14 0.95
N ARG A 371 -15.42 13.16 -0.03
CA ARG A 371 -15.48 12.10 -1.07
C ARG A 371 -14.19 11.97 -1.87
N LEU A 372 -13.56 13.09 -2.23
CA LEU A 372 -12.30 13.09 -2.99
C LEU A 372 -11.18 12.36 -2.23
N GLN A 373 -11.09 12.55 -0.91
CA GLN A 373 -10.13 11.84 -0.07
C GLN A 373 -10.49 10.36 0.04
N TRP A 374 -11.77 10.06 0.28
CA TRP A 374 -12.24 8.67 0.38
C TRP A 374 -12.00 7.88 -0.92
N SER A 375 -12.26 8.47 -2.09
CA SER A 375 -11.99 7.82 -3.38
C SER A 375 -10.53 7.42 -3.53
N ARG A 376 -9.58 8.29 -3.15
CA ARG A 376 -8.13 7.98 -3.17
C ARG A 376 -7.76 6.89 -2.15
N ILE A 377 -8.39 6.88 -0.97
CA ILE A 377 -8.21 5.80 0.02
C ILE A 377 -8.74 4.47 -0.53
N TRP A 378 -9.95 4.48 -1.07
CA TRP A 378 -10.63 3.29 -1.56
C TRP A 378 -9.97 2.68 -2.79
N GLU A 379 -9.36 3.49 -3.67
CA GLU A 379 -8.56 2.97 -4.78
C GLU A 379 -7.48 2.00 -4.29
N ILE A 380 -6.77 2.37 -3.21
CA ILE A 380 -5.71 1.56 -2.61
C ILE A 380 -6.31 0.37 -1.85
N VAL A 381 -7.30 0.63 -0.98
CA VAL A 381 -7.92 -0.41 -0.14
C VAL A 381 -8.65 -1.45 -0.98
N GLY A 382 -9.39 -1.03 -2.00
CA GLY A 382 -10.10 -1.90 -2.93
C GLY A 382 -9.14 -2.77 -3.73
N GLU A 383 -8.02 -2.23 -4.22
CA GLU A 383 -6.98 -3.04 -4.86
C GLU A 383 -6.37 -4.06 -3.90
N HIS A 384 -6.13 -3.66 -2.64
CA HIS A 384 -5.61 -4.56 -1.61
C HIS A 384 -6.58 -5.72 -1.32
N PHE A 385 -7.87 -5.43 -1.16
CA PHE A 385 -8.88 -6.47 -0.98
C PHE A 385 -9.01 -7.39 -2.20
N ASN A 386 -8.86 -6.88 -3.42
CA ASN A 386 -8.85 -7.74 -4.62
C ASN A 386 -7.71 -8.78 -4.57
N LYS A 387 -6.54 -8.38 -4.07
CA LYS A 387 -5.39 -9.30 -3.91
C LYS A 387 -5.61 -10.27 -2.76
N ALA A 388 -6.07 -9.78 -1.60
CA ALA A 388 -6.31 -10.61 -0.42
C ALA A 388 -7.45 -11.63 -0.63
N ALA A 389 -8.53 -11.24 -1.29
CA ALA A 389 -9.68 -12.10 -1.58
C ALA A 389 -9.44 -13.13 -2.69
N CYS A 390 -8.32 -13.01 -3.42
CA CYS A 390 -7.86 -13.98 -4.41
C CYS A 390 -6.59 -14.70 -3.94
N HIS A 391 -6.29 -14.68 -2.64
CA HIS A 391 -5.10 -15.31 -2.08
C HIS A 391 -5.20 -16.85 -2.18
N PRO A 392 -4.09 -17.58 -2.41
CA PRO A 392 -4.10 -19.05 -2.54
C PRO A 392 -4.68 -19.78 -1.34
N LEU A 393 -4.54 -19.21 -0.14
CA LEU A 393 -5.14 -19.74 1.07
C LEU A 393 -6.58 -19.26 1.23
N GLN A 394 -7.48 -20.22 1.36
CA GLN A 394 -8.92 -19.98 1.41
C GLN A 394 -9.33 -19.15 2.62
N ASP A 395 -8.72 -19.33 3.79
CA ASP A 395 -9.05 -18.57 5.01
C ASP A 395 -8.78 -17.07 4.86
N VAL A 396 -7.67 -16.71 4.20
CA VAL A 396 -7.34 -15.32 3.87
C VAL A 396 -8.40 -14.74 2.94
N SER A 397 -8.75 -15.49 1.90
CA SER A 397 -9.77 -15.08 0.93
C SER A 397 -11.13 -14.91 1.60
N PHE A 398 -11.53 -15.84 2.47
CA PHE A 398 -12.77 -15.80 3.22
C PHE A 398 -12.85 -14.55 4.10
N PHE A 399 -11.81 -14.30 4.90
CA PHE A 399 -11.74 -13.11 5.76
C PHE A 399 -11.84 -11.81 4.95
N ALA A 400 -11.14 -11.73 3.82
CA ALA A 400 -11.16 -10.56 2.96
C ALA A 400 -12.56 -10.30 2.36
N VAL A 401 -13.24 -11.35 1.89
CA VAL A 401 -14.61 -11.25 1.35
C VAL A 401 -15.62 -10.86 2.45
N ASP A 402 -15.53 -11.45 3.64
CA ASP A 402 -16.43 -11.04 4.74
C ASP A 402 -16.18 -9.60 5.19
N SER A 403 -14.91 -9.18 5.25
CA SER A 403 -14.54 -7.80 5.57
C SER A 403 -15.10 -6.81 4.55
N LEU A 404 -14.98 -7.13 3.25
CA LEU A 404 -15.61 -6.35 2.17
C LEU A 404 -17.14 -6.31 2.35
N ARG A 405 -17.77 -7.42 2.71
CA ARG A 405 -19.22 -7.48 2.97
C ARG A 405 -19.64 -6.53 4.07
N GLN A 406 -18.94 -6.55 5.21
CA GLN A 406 -19.23 -5.69 6.35
C GLN A 406 -19.08 -4.20 6.00
N LEU A 407 -17.98 -3.84 5.34
CA LEU A 407 -17.74 -2.45 4.90
C LEU A 407 -18.79 -2.01 3.86
N SER A 408 -19.16 -2.88 2.93
CA SER A 408 -20.16 -2.59 1.90
C SER A 408 -21.55 -2.38 2.47
N MET A 409 -21.97 -3.19 3.44
CA MET A 409 -23.23 -2.97 4.15
C MET A 409 -23.29 -1.58 4.77
N LYS A 410 -22.22 -1.19 5.51
CA LYS A 410 -22.14 0.14 6.13
C LYS A 410 -22.04 1.28 5.12
N PHE A 411 -21.41 1.05 3.98
CA PHE A 411 -21.35 2.04 2.92
C PHE A 411 -22.71 2.23 2.24
N LEU A 412 -23.42 1.15 1.94
CA LEU A 412 -24.75 1.17 1.33
C LEU A 412 -25.81 1.81 2.24
N GLU A 413 -25.72 1.62 3.56
CA GLU A 413 -26.59 2.28 4.55
C GLU A 413 -26.59 3.82 4.43
N LYS A 414 -25.48 4.42 3.96
CA LYS A 414 -25.36 5.88 3.77
C LYS A 414 -26.10 6.40 2.54
N GLY A 415 -26.46 5.52 1.62
CA GLY A 415 -27.04 5.87 0.33
C GLY A 415 -26.07 6.58 -0.61
N GLU A 416 -26.57 6.94 -1.79
CA GLU A 416 -25.81 7.61 -2.85
C GLU A 416 -26.58 8.83 -3.36
N PHE A 417 -25.84 9.91 -3.63
CA PHE A 417 -26.38 11.16 -4.19
C PHE A 417 -26.63 10.99 -5.70
N PRO A 418 -27.66 11.66 -6.26
CA PRO A 418 -27.89 11.67 -7.70
C PRO A 418 -26.63 12.11 -8.49
N ASN A 419 -26.38 11.48 -9.64
CA ASN A 419 -25.24 11.74 -10.54
C ASN A 419 -23.85 11.37 -10.01
N PHE A 420 -23.79 10.67 -8.87
CA PHE A 420 -22.55 10.07 -8.39
C PHE A 420 -22.63 8.55 -8.47
N ARG A 421 -21.50 7.90 -8.76
CA ARG A 421 -21.40 6.44 -8.98
C ARG A 421 -20.44 5.77 -8.01
N PHE A 422 -20.50 6.14 -6.73
CA PHE A 422 -19.58 5.64 -5.71
C PHE A 422 -19.85 4.18 -5.34
N GLN A 423 -21.12 3.78 -5.26
CA GLN A 423 -21.46 2.38 -5.00
C GLN A 423 -20.90 1.47 -6.08
N LYS A 424 -20.87 1.95 -7.33
CA LYS A 424 -20.28 1.21 -8.44
C LYS A 424 -18.80 0.89 -8.23
N GLU A 425 -18.00 1.89 -7.86
CA GLU A 425 -16.58 1.71 -7.57
C GLU A 425 -16.36 0.90 -6.28
N PHE A 426 -17.24 1.09 -5.29
CA PHE A 426 -17.17 0.40 -4.01
C PHE A 426 -17.43 -1.11 -4.13
N LEU A 427 -18.42 -1.50 -4.92
CA LEU A 427 -18.81 -2.90 -5.11
C LEU A 427 -18.01 -3.62 -6.20
N LYS A 428 -17.17 -2.89 -6.96
CA LYS A 428 -16.33 -3.46 -8.02
C LYS A 428 -15.46 -4.65 -7.58
N PRO A 429 -14.91 -4.71 -6.36
CA PRO A 429 -14.17 -5.86 -5.88
C PRO A 429 -14.95 -7.19 -5.97
N PHE A 430 -16.25 -7.22 -5.69
CA PHE A 430 -17.04 -8.46 -5.77
C PHE A 430 -17.07 -9.03 -7.19
N GLU A 431 -17.15 -8.18 -8.22
CA GLU A 431 -17.06 -8.64 -9.61
C GLU A 431 -15.68 -9.25 -9.92
N ILE A 432 -14.61 -8.61 -9.45
CA ILE A 432 -13.24 -9.06 -9.68
C ILE A 432 -13.01 -10.41 -9.00
N ILE A 433 -13.47 -10.56 -7.76
CA ILE A 433 -13.33 -11.79 -6.97
C ILE A 433 -14.13 -12.93 -7.61
N MET A 434 -15.40 -12.68 -7.98
CA MET A 434 -16.24 -13.68 -8.65
C MET A 434 -15.59 -14.18 -9.95
N LYS A 435 -14.98 -13.28 -10.72
CA LYS A 435 -14.33 -13.63 -11.99
C LYS A 435 -13.00 -14.37 -11.83
N LYS A 436 -12.18 -13.99 -10.84
CA LYS A 436 -10.79 -14.48 -10.71
C LYS A 436 -10.66 -15.68 -9.77
N ASN A 437 -11.57 -15.88 -8.83
CA ASN A 437 -11.40 -16.90 -7.80
C ASN A 437 -11.90 -18.27 -8.27
N SER A 438 -11.02 -19.27 -8.24
CA SER A 438 -11.32 -20.64 -8.67
C SER A 438 -12.08 -21.46 -7.61
N SER A 439 -12.06 -21.04 -6.34
CA SER A 439 -12.79 -21.72 -5.26
C SER A 439 -14.30 -21.48 -5.37
N SER A 440 -15.08 -22.54 -5.55
CA SER A 440 -16.56 -22.45 -5.57
C SER A 440 -17.10 -21.93 -4.24
N THR A 441 -16.49 -22.28 -3.11
CA THR A 441 -16.89 -21.78 -1.79
C THR A 441 -16.75 -20.25 -1.68
N ILE A 442 -15.67 -19.68 -2.22
CA ILE A 442 -15.49 -18.21 -2.19
C ILE A 442 -16.44 -17.52 -3.17
N ARG A 443 -16.71 -18.12 -4.35
CA ARG A 443 -17.71 -17.60 -5.29
C ARG A 443 -19.13 -17.65 -4.71
N ASP A 444 -19.51 -18.74 -4.05
CA ASP A 444 -20.77 -18.87 -3.30
C ASP A 444 -20.88 -17.80 -2.21
N MET A 445 -19.81 -17.58 -1.44
CA MET A 445 -19.76 -16.51 -0.45
C MET A 445 -19.99 -15.13 -1.06
N VAL A 446 -19.39 -14.83 -2.22
CA VAL A 446 -19.62 -13.55 -2.94
C VAL A 446 -21.10 -13.42 -3.32
N VAL A 447 -21.72 -14.45 -3.88
CA VAL A 447 -23.15 -14.43 -4.24
C VAL A 447 -24.00 -14.19 -2.99
N ARG A 448 -23.73 -14.88 -1.86
CA ARG A 448 -24.42 -14.64 -0.58
C ARG A 448 -24.27 -13.20 -0.08
N CYS A 449 -23.10 -12.58 -0.26
CA CYS A 449 -22.90 -11.18 0.10
C CYS A 449 -23.83 -10.27 -0.72
N ILE A 450 -23.87 -10.48 -2.04
CA ILE A 450 -24.71 -9.70 -2.94
C ILE A 450 -26.20 -9.90 -2.62
N THR A 451 -26.65 -11.14 -2.40
CA THR A 451 -28.02 -11.43 -1.98
C THR A 451 -28.38 -10.69 -0.70
N HIS A 452 -27.51 -10.73 0.31
CA HIS A 452 -27.72 -10.01 1.56
C HIS A 452 -27.82 -8.48 1.35
N PHE A 453 -27.04 -7.90 0.43
CA PHE A 453 -27.14 -6.47 0.12
C PHE A 453 -28.50 -6.12 -0.47
N VAL A 454 -29.01 -6.95 -1.38
CA VAL A 454 -30.33 -6.77 -1.99
C VAL A 454 -31.41 -6.85 -0.92
N ASP A 455 -31.40 -7.90 -0.09
CA ASP A 455 -32.42 -8.12 0.94
C ASP A 455 -32.46 -6.98 1.97
N ALA A 456 -31.29 -6.51 2.41
CA ALA A 456 -31.21 -5.51 3.48
C ALA A 456 -31.26 -4.05 2.98
N GLN A 457 -30.73 -3.76 1.79
CA GLN A 457 -30.44 -2.39 1.34
C GLN A 457 -31.01 -2.05 -0.04
N ALA A 458 -31.90 -2.85 -0.65
CA ALA A 458 -32.50 -2.57 -1.97
C ALA A 458 -32.91 -1.11 -2.21
N LYS A 459 -33.51 -0.45 -1.21
CA LYS A 459 -33.95 0.96 -1.28
C LYS A 459 -32.80 1.98 -1.45
N ASN A 460 -31.61 1.64 -0.95
CA ASN A 460 -30.44 2.52 -0.90
C ASN A 460 -29.48 2.25 -2.07
N ILE A 461 -29.64 1.14 -2.79
CA ILE A 461 -28.81 0.79 -3.94
C ILE A 461 -29.24 1.63 -5.15
N ARG A 462 -28.25 2.25 -5.80
CA ARG A 462 -28.35 3.06 -7.02
C ARG A 462 -27.33 2.56 -8.05
N SER A 463 -26.18 3.23 -8.22
CA SER A 463 -25.17 2.81 -9.20
C SER A 463 -24.59 1.42 -8.95
N GLY A 464 -24.72 0.90 -7.72
CA GLY A 464 -24.31 -0.45 -7.34
C GLY A 464 -25.11 -1.57 -8.00
N TRP A 465 -26.32 -1.31 -8.53
CA TRP A 465 -27.12 -2.32 -9.23
C TRP A 465 -26.37 -2.94 -10.42
N LYS A 466 -25.56 -2.15 -11.11
CA LYS A 466 -24.73 -2.63 -12.22
C LYS A 466 -23.76 -3.74 -11.79
N ASN A 467 -23.10 -3.58 -10.64
CA ASN A 467 -22.19 -4.59 -10.12
C ASN A 467 -22.94 -5.85 -9.68
N ILE A 468 -24.10 -5.67 -9.04
CA ILE A 468 -24.96 -6.77 -8.57
C ILE A 468 -25.37 -7.66 -9.76
N PHE A 469 -25.92 -7.07 -10.82
CA PHE A 469 -26.28 -7.83 -12.02
C PHE A 469 -25.06 -8.39 -12.73
N SER A 470 -23.92 -7.70 -12.72
CA SER A 470 -22.69 -8.28 -13.27
C SER A 470 -22.21 -9.52 -12.50
N VAL A 471 -22.31 -9.53 -11.17
CA VAL A 471 -21.98 -10.71 -10.35
C VAL A 471 -22.95 -11.84 -10.64
N PHE A 472 -24.25 -11.57 -10.66
CA PHE A 472 -25.25 -12.59 -10.99
C PHE A 472 -25.14 -13.10 -12.42
N GLN A 473 -24.73 -12.26 -13.38
CA GLN A 473 -24.44 -12.71 -14.74
C GLN A 473 -23.27 -13.71 -14.75
N MET A 474 -22.22 -13.48 -13.97
CA MET A 474 -21.11 -14.44 -13.85
C MET A 474 -21.52 -15.73 -13.12
N ALA A 475 -22.36 -15.62 -12.09
CA ALA A 475 -22.96 -16.78 -11.41
C ALA A 475 -23.89 -17.57 -12.33
N ALA A 476 -24.60 -16.91 -13.26
CA ALA A 476 -25.50 -17.56 -14.20
C ALA A 476 -24.78 -18.53 -15.15
N SER A 477 -23.52 -18.28 -15.47
CA SER A 477 -22.68 -19.17 -16.28
C SER A 477 -21.89 -20.19 -15.44
N ASP A 478 -22.06 -20.23 -14.11
CA ASP A 478 -21.37 -21.19 -13.24
C ASP A 478 -21.97 -22.61 -13.39
N THR A 479 -21.19 -23.61 -13.02
CA THR A 479 -21.61 -25.03 -13.01
C THR A 479 -22.09 -25.47 -11.65
N ASP A 480 -21.75 -24.74 -10.58
CA ASP A 480 -22.18 -25.05 -9.22
C ASP A 480 -23.66 -24.69 -9.02
N VAL A 481 -24.45 -25.72 -8.70
CA VAL A 481 -25.90 -25.61 -8.48
C VAL A 481 -26.24 -24.58 -7.41
N GLN A 482 -25.50 -24.53 -6.30
CA GLN A 482 -25.81 -23.62 -5.19
C GLN A 482 -25.64 -22.15 -5.59
N ILE A 483 -24.60 -21.87 -6.36
CA ILE A 483 -24.29 -20.53 -6.87
C ILE A 483 -25.38 -20.06 -7.84
N VAL A 484 -25.71 -20.91 -8.82
CA VAL A 484 -26.70 -20.60 -9.86
C VAL A 484 -28.09 -20.41 -9.24
N GLU A 485 -28.53 -21.34 -8.40
CA GLU A 485 -29.86 -21.28 -7.77
C GLU A 485 -30.02 -20.06 -6.85
N LEU A 486 -29.02 -19.77 -5.99
CA LEU A 486 -29.10 -18.63 -5.08
C LEU A 486 -29.13 -17.30 -5.84
N ALA A 487 -28.27 -17.16 -6.86
CA ALA A 487 -28.25 -15.97 -7.71
C ALA A 487 -29.59 -15.81 -8.45
N PHE A 488 -30.14 -16.89 -9.00
CA PHE A 488 -31.41 -16.86 -9.73
C PHE A 488 -32.62 -16.55 -8.84
N GLN A 489 -32.70 -17.16 -7.65
CA GLN A 489 -33.73 -16.84 -6.66
C GLN A 489 -33.70 -15.36 -6.28
N THR A 490 -32.51 -14.80 -6.10
CA THR A 490 -32.34 -13.38 -5.80
C THR A 490 -32.76 -12.50 -6.98
N CYS A 491 -32.38 -12.85 -8.22
CA CYS A 491 -32.85 -12.16 -9.43
C CYS A 491 -34.38 -12.20 -9.57
N THR A 492 -35.01 -13.33 -9.25
CA THR A 492 -36.47 -13.48 -9.24
C THR A 492 -37.11 -12.52 -8.24
N LEU A 493 -36.56 -12.41 -7.03
CA LEU A 493 -37.00 -11.44 -6.02
C LEU A 493 -36.84 -9.99 -6.53
N ILE A 494 -35.73 -9.68 -7.18
CA ILE A 494 -35.46 -8.34 -7.73
C ILE A 494 -36.52 -7.95 -8.75
N VAL A 495 -36.76 -8.79 -9.77
CA VAL A 495 -37.73 -8.50 -10.84
C VAL A 495 -39.17 -8.56 -10.33
N GLY A 496 -39.46 -9.48 -9.41
CA GLY A 496 -40.82 -9.72 -8.91
C GLY A 496 -41.28 -8.73 -7.82
N VAL A 497 -40.37 -8.19 -7.02
CA VAL A 497 -40.73 -7.37 -5.85
C VAL A 497 -40.00 -6.02 -5.85
N VAL A 498 -38.69 -6.02 -6.14
CA VAL A 498 -37.89 -4.79 -6.04
C VAL A 498 -38.19 -3.83 -7.19
N PHE A 499 -38.36 -4.34 -8.41
CA PHE A 499 -38.75 -3.53 -9.57
C PHE A 499 -40.09 -2.84 -9.34
N ASP A 500 -41.05 -3.48 -8.68
CA ASP A 500 -42.34 -2.87 -8.39
C ASP A 500 -42.21 -1.64 -7.47
N ARG A 501 -41.33 -1.73 -6.46
CA ARG A 501 -41.18 -0.70 -5.41
C ARG A 501 -40.17 0.39 -5.75
N TYR A 502 -39.06 0.04 -6.40
CA TYR A 502 -37.89 0.91 -6.57
C TYR A 502 -37.40 0.98 -8.02
N PHE A 503 -38.31 0.86 -9.00
CA PHE A 503 -37.95 0.82 -10.42
C PHE A 503 -37.02 1.97 -10.87
N ALA A 504 -37.30 3.19 -10.42
CA ALA A 504 -36.56 4.39 -10.83
C ALA A 504 -35.07 4.34 -10.44
N SER A 505 -34.71 3.72 -9.30
CA SER A 505 -33.30 3.60 -8.89
C SER A 505 -32.55 2.49 -9.65
N ILE A 506 -33.28 1.54 -10.22
CA ILE A 506 -32.73 0.40 -10.98
C ILE A 506 -32.67 0.70 -12.48
N LEU A 507 -33.39 1.71 -12.96
CA LEU A 507 -33.58 1.98 -14.37
C LEU A 507 -32.27 2.10 -15.17
N ASP A 508 -31.24 2.72 -14.58
CA ASP A 508 -29.91 2.83 -15.21
C ASP A 508 -29.16 1.50 -15.35
N SER A 509 -29.60 0.46 -14.63
CA SER A 509 -29.09 -0.91 -14.71
C SER A 509 -30.14 -1.89 -15.26
N PHE A 510 -31.23 -1.40 -15.87
CA PHE A 510 -32.27 -2.26 -16.45
C PHE A 510 -31.71 -3.16 -17.56
N GLN A 511 -30.86 -2.62 -18.44
CA GLN A 511 -30.18 -3.41 -19.47
C GLN A 511 -29.30 -4.51 -18.85
N ASP A 512 -28.57 -4.20 -17.78
CA ASP A 512 -27.72 -5.17 -17.07
C ASP A 512 -28.58 -6.30 -16.46
N ALA A 513 -29.78 -5.98 -15.96
CA ALA A 513 -30.73 -6.96 -15.43
C ALA A 513 -31.25 -7.92 -16.52
N VAL A 514 -31.70 -7.38 -17.66
CA VAL A 514 -32.21 -8.21 -18.78
C VAL A 514 -31.11 -9.09 -19.34
N LYS A 515 -29.88 -8.55 -19.47
CA LYS A 515 -28.71 -9.32 -19.89
C LYS A 515 -28.37 -10.44 -18.91
N CYS A 516 -28.45 -10.18 -17.61
CA CYS A 516 -28.27 -11.19 -16.58
C CYS A 516 -29.28 -12.33 -16.71
N LEU A 517 -30.58 -12.02 -16.90
CA LEU A 517 -31.60 -13.04 -17.16
C LEU A 517 -31.35 -13.83 -18.45
N SER A 518 -30.85 -13.16 -19.49
CA SER A 518 -30.49 -13.84 -20.74
C SER A 518 -29.37 -14.86 -20.55
N GLU A 519 -28.40 -14.57 -19.68
CA GLU A 519 -27.34 -15.51 -19.37
C GLU A 519 -27.88 -16.75 -18.64
N PHE A 520 -28.82 -16.58 -17.69
CA PHE A 520 -29.52 -17.70 -17.06
C PHE A 520 -30.32 -18.51 -18.09
N ALA A 521 -31.00 -17.85 -19.02
CA ALA A 521 -31.75 -18.49 -20.11
C ALA A 521 -30.87 -19.29 -21.08
N CYS A 522 -29.57 -18.98 -21.13
CA CYS A 522 -28.59 -19.68 -21.97
C CYS A 522 -27.87 -20.83 -21.25
N ASN A 523 -28.09 -21.03 -19.96
CA ASN A 523 -27.40 -22.10 -19.22
C ASN A 523 -28.10 -23.45 -19.41
N VAL A 524 -27.59 -24.24 -20.37
CA VAL A 524 -28.12 -25.56 -20.76
C VAL A 524 -28.14 -26.56 -19.60
N SER A 525 -27.31 -26.37 -18.57
CA SER A 525 -27.26 -27.25 -17.40
C SER A 525 -28.48 -27.13 -16.50
N PHE A 526 -29.25 -26.03 -16.60
CA PHE A 526 -30.38 -25.69 -15.73
C PHE A 526 -31.61 -25.30 -16.57
N PRO A 527 -32.33 -26.27 -17.16
CA PRO A 527 -33.45 -26.00 -18.07
C PRO A 527 -34.64 -25.30 -17.38
N ASP A 528 -34.97 -25.68 -16.14
CA ASP A 528 -36.06 -25.05 -15.38
C ASP A 528 -35.77 -23.57 -15.09
N THR A 529 -34.54 -23.29 -14.63
CA THR A 529 -34.03 -21.92 -14.45
C THR A 529 -34.05 -21.15 -15.76
N SER A 530 -33.68 -21.79 -16.87
CA SER A 530 -33.65 -21.16 -18.19
C SER A 530 -35.04 -20.72 -18.66
N MET A 531 -36.04 -21.60 -18.51
CA MET A 531 -37.44 -21.29 -18.86
C MET A 531 -38.03 -20.19 -17.99
N GLU A 532 -37.75 -20.24 -16.68
CA GLU A 532 -38.22 -19.23 -15.75
C GLU A 532 -37.53 -17.87 -15.98
N ALA A 533 -36.26 -17.85 -16.40
CA ALA A 533 -35.56 -16.63 -16.80
C ALA A 533 -36.24 -15.94 -18.00
N ILE A 534 -36.69 -16.70 -19.01
CA ILE A 534 -37.47 -16.18 -20.13
C ILE A 534 -38.81 -15.60 -19.65
N ARG A 535 -39.48 -16.27 -18.69
CA ARG A 535 -40.70 -15.74 -18.05
C ARG A 535 -40.44 -14.40 -17.36
N LEU A 536 -39.30 -14.24 -16.69
CA LEU A 536 -38.90 -12.99 -16.05
C LEU A 536 -38.55 -11.90 -17.06
N ILE A 537 -37.92 -12.21 -18.21
CA ILE A 537 -37.72 -11.24 -19.30
C ILE A 537 -39.06 -10.72 -19.83
N ARG A 538 -40.06 -11.59 -19.96
CA ARG A 538 -41.43 -11.17 -20.30
C ARG A 538 -42.04 -10.25 -19.22
N GLN A 539 -41.73 -10.50 -17.96
CA GLN A 539 -42.15 -9.61 -16.86
C GLN A 539 -41.42 -8.25 -16.94
N CYS A 540 -40.14 -8.20 -17.32
CA CYS A 540 -39.44 -6.96 -17.64
C CYS A 540 -40.16 -6.17 -18.76
N ALA A 541 -40.63 -6.84 -19.81
CA ALA A 541 -41.40 -6.21 -20.89
C ALA A 541 -42.72 -5.61 -20.39
N LYS A 542 -43.40 -6.28 -19.45
CA LYS A 542 -44.60 -5.76 -18.80
C LYS A 542 -44.33 -4.42 -18.09
N TYR A 543 -43.21 -4.30 -17.38
CA TYR A 543 -42.82 -3.03 -16.75
C TYR A 543 -42.58 -1.90 -17.76
N VAL A 544 -41.95 -2.20 -18.91
CA VAL A 544 -41.74 -1.21 -19.98
C VAL A 544 -43.09 -0.73 -20.53
N ALA A 545 -44.04 -1.65 -20.73
CA ALA A 545 -45.37 -1.33 -21.25
C ALA A 545 -46.25 -0.56 -20.24
N GLU A 546 -46.21 -0.93 -18.96
CA GLU A 546 -47.08 -0.36 -17.91
C GLU A 546 -46.54 0.94 -17.32
N LYS A 547 -45.22 1.17 -17.33
CA LYS A 547 -44.57 2.36 -16.75
C LYS A 547 -43.77 3.17 -17.77
N PRO A 548 -44.35 3.56 -18.93
CA PRO A 548 -43.60 4.22 -20.01
C PRO A 548 -43.05 5.59 -19.61
N GLN A 549 -43.75 6.32 -18.72
CA GLN A 549 -43.34 7.66 -18.30
C GLN A 549 -42.00 7.67 -17.56
N VAL A 550 -41.73 6.63 -16.76
CA VAL A 550 -40.49 6.51 -15.98
C VAL A 550 -39.26 6.43 -16.91
N PHE A 551 -39.40 5.83 -18.09
CA PHE A 551 -38.34 5.78 -19.10
C PHE A 551 -38.16 7.11 -19.84
N ARG A 552 -39.25 7.87 -20.06
CA ARG A 552 -39.22 9.16 -20.77
C ARG A 552 -38.58 10.24 -19.89
N GLU A 553 -38.97 10.31 -18.63
CA GLU A 553 -38.52 11.30 -17.66
C GLU A 553 -37.05 11.10 -17.23
N HIS A 554 -36.53 9.87 -17.31
CA HIS A 554 -35.19 9.55 -16.85
C HIS A 554 -34.12 9.79 -17.93
N ALA A 555 -33.74 11.06 -18.07
CA ALA A 555 -32.58 11.49 -18.86
C ALA A 555 -31.28 10.95 -18.23
N GLY A 556 -30.86 9.75 -18.62
CA GLY A 556 -29.54 9.24 -18.24
C GLY A 556 -28.43 10.08 -18.88
N GLU A 557 -27.24 10.06 -18.29
CA GLU A 557 -26.07 10.83 -18.77
C GLU A 557 -25.71 10.54 -20.24
N ASP A 558 -26.00 9.33 -20.74
CA ASP A 558 -25.60 8.86 -22.08
C ASP A 558 -26.60 9.20 -23.21
N LEU A 559 -27.73 9.87 -22.91
CA LEU A 559 -28.85 10.05 -23.87
C LEU A 559 -29.27 11.52 -24.07
N ILE A 560 -28.36 12.47 -23.86
CA ILE A 560 -28.63 13.92 -24.07
C ILE A 560 -29.15 14.19 -25.50
N ASN A 561 -28.74 13.36 -26.48
CA ASN A 561 -29.12 13.49 -27.89
C ASN A 561 -30.33 12.64 -28.32
N VAL A 562 -30.99 11.92 -27.41
CA VAL A 562 -32.15 11.05 -27.73
C VAL A 562 -33.44 11.72 -27.29
N SER A 563 -34.41 11.78 -28.22
CA SER A 563 -35.73 12.37 -27.97
C SER A 563 -36.43 11.65 -26.81
N GLU A 564 -37.28 12.36 -26.08
CA GLU A 564 -37.98 11.76 -24.92
C GLU A 564 -38.85 10.57 -25.33
N GLU A 565 -39.42 10.60 -26.54
CA GLU A 565 -40.22 9.52 -27.10
C GLU A 565 -39.38 8.28 -27.43
N ASP A 566 -38.13 8.47 -27.86
CA ASP A 566 -37.21 7.38 -28.21
C ASP A 566 -36.53 6.74 -26.99
N ARG A 567 -36.50 7.42 -25.84
CA ARG A 567 -35.88 6.88 -24.61
C ARG A 567 -36.48 5.56 -24.17
N ILE A 568 -37.80 5.37 -24.34
CA ILE A 568 -38.46 4.10 -24.00
C ILE A 568 -38.00 2.96 -24.90
N TRP A 569 -37.74 3.25 -26.17
CA TRP A 569 -37.23 2.28 -27.12
C TRP A 569 -35.79 1.93 -26.80
N VAL A 570 -34.93 2.91 -26.57
CA VAL A 570 -33.50 2.70 -26.30
C VAL A 570 -33.25 2.05 -24.94
N LYS A 571 -33.91 2.53 -23.86
CA LYS A 571 -33.68 2.02 -22.50
C LYS A 571 -34.58 0.84 -22.11
N GLY A 572 -35.77 0.73 -22.70
CA GLY A 572 -36.75 -0.30 -22.33
C GLY A 572 -36.81 -1.44 -23.33
N TRP A 573 -37.32 -1.19 -24.54
CA TRP A 573 -37.59 -2.24 -25.52
C TRP A 573 -36.34 -2.84 -26.17
N PHE A 574 -35.33 -2.01 -26.48
CA PHE A 574 -34.12 -2.46 -27.16
C PHE A 574 -33.35 -3.51 -26.36
N PRO A 575 -33.07 -3.34 -25.05
CA PRO A 575 -32.43 -4.40 -24.24
C PRO A 575 -33.20 -5.72 -24.28
N ILE A 576 -34.54 -5.68 -24.20
CA ILE A 576 -35.38 -6.88 -24.22
C ILE A 576 -35.30 -7.59 -25.56
N LEU A 577 -35.53 -6.86 -26.66
CA LEU A 577 -35.54 -7.43 -28.00
C LEU A 577 -34.16 -7.95 -28.39
N PHE A 578 -33.11 -7.20 -28.04
CA PHE A 578 -31.72 -7.60 -28.28
C PHE A 578 -31.38 -8.90 -27.55
N GLU A 579 -31.64 -8.98 -26.24
CA GLU A 579 -31.30 -10.19 -25.49
C GLU A 579 -32.17 -11.40 -25.86
N LEU A 580 -33.45 -11.21 -26.19
CA LEU A 580 -34.28 -12.28 -26.76
C LEU A 580 -33.71 -12.80 -28.09
N SER A 581 -33.19 -11.91 -28.96
CA SER A 581 -32.52 -12.32 -30.20
C SER A 581 -31.24 -13.12 -29.92
N CYS A 582 -30.49 -12.77 -28.86
CA CYS A 582 -29.33 -13.51 -28.41
C CYS A 582 -29.71 -14.92 -27.92
N ILE A 583 -30.77 -15.06 -27.13
CA ILE A 583 -31.26 -16.35 -26.63
C ILE A 583 -31.64 -17.26 -27.80
N ILE A 584 -32.42 -16.76 -28.75
CA ILE A 584 -32.83 -17.52 -29.94
C ILE A 584 -31.60 -18.01 -30.72
N SER A 585 -30.60 -17.14 -30.89
CA SER A 585 -29.39 -17.45 -31.64
C SER A 585 -28.46 -18.45 -30.93
N ARG A 586 -28.35 -18.36 -29.59
CA ARG A 586 -27.39 -19.14 -28.79
C ARG A 586 -27.94 -20.48 -28.33
N CYS A 587 -29.19 -20.50 -27.85
CA CYS A 587 -29.71 -21.68 -27.16
C CYS A 587 -30.18 -22.76 -28.13
N LYS A 588 -30.35 -22.45 -29.43
CA LYS A 588 -31.05 -23.32 -30.41
C LYS A 588 -32.30 -23.97 -29.80
N LEU A 589 -32.97 -23.25 -28.90
CA LEU A 589 -34.20 -23.72 -28.29
C LEU A 589 -35.19 -23.81 -29.43
N ASP A 590 -35.77 -24.99 -29.64
CA ASP A 590 -37.02 -25.15 -30.36
C ASP A 590 -38.10 -24.42 -29.55
N VAL A 591 -38.09 -23.08 -29.56
CA VAL A 591 -39.12 -22.27 -28.92
C VAL A 591 -40.36 -22.34 -29.82
N ARG A 592 -41.05 -23.47 -29.73
CA ARG A 592 -42.44 -23.63 -30.12
C ARG A 592 -43.24 -23.87 -28.85
N THR A 593 -43.65 -22.79 -28.21
CA THR A 593 -44.99 -22.59 -27.62
C THR A 593 -45.09 -21.18 -27.06
#